data_AF-A0A820A5F7-F1
#
_entry.id   AF-A0A820A5F7-F1
#
_cell.length_a   1.000
_cell.length_b   1.000
_cell.length_c   1.000
_cell.angle_alpha   90.00
_cell.angle_beta   90.00
_cell.angle_gamma   90.00
#
_symmetry.space_group_name_H-M   'P 1'
#
loop_
_entity.id
_entity.type
_entity.pdbx_description
1 polymer ?
#
loop_
_entity_poly.entity_id
_entity_poly.type
_entity_poly.pdbx_seq_one_letter_code
_entity_poly.pdbx_strand_id
1 'polypeptide(L)'
;YYVSIDIIRRILMYYFAYEVVLCMNMVDMNDKIIEYVRNVSLVTCHGEIGSIETPQMITYCRNGIKQLEDVRSREPDPDKRSFYKKQIRAAKKLLKEADRYILSDNETEPNKSSINDSDRLSFFSKLIFICTSNLLDNTFFREQIRNFDEQFELYMKLLNVLPPNMATRTSDYISEMIKLIEKIIDNGCAYECNSTIYLDTSKFRIRRGFSNLESRQNDIIDELTKRANEYTSPTNTMINTKNSSDFILWNNSQFIEPAWKSSWGFGSPAWLVQSAAMAYSVLSCPFDIYTAPLIPKSSDDINEITLFQAVNNNDSCIGYYLYVANITLSEDKTSSSKNIMNLSEVLLEYNNDDIRFLFLLNNYDETIQGGAKVTLPKKKLNISITG
;
A
#
# COMPACT_ATOMS: atom_id res chain seq x y z
N TYR A 1 16.02 -5.10 5.47
CA TYR A 1 14.90 -4.95 6.43
C TYR A 1 14.69 -6.21 7.27
N TYR A 2 13.98 -7.24 6.79
CA TYR A 2 13.57 -8.40 7.62
C TYR A 2 14.72 -9.15 8.29
N VAL A 3 15.84 -9.37 7.59
CA VAL A 3 17.04 -10.01 8.16
C VAL A 3 17.61 -9.20 9.32
N SER A 4 17.68 -7.86 9.20
CA SER A 4 18.16 -6.98 10.27
C SER A 4 17.25 -7.03 11.50
N ILE A 5 15.92 -7.04 11.30
CA ILE A 5 14.96 -7.18 12.39
C ILE A 5 15.08 -8.56 13.06
N ASP A 6 15.28 -9.64 12.32
CA ASP A 6 15.55 -10.98 12.86
C ASP A 6 16.82 -10.99 13.74
N ILE A 7 17.90 -10.37 13.27
CA ILE A 7 19.15 -10.25 14.04
C ILE A 7 18.90 -9.51 15.36
N ILE A 8 18.24 -8.34 15.30
CA ILE A 8 17.95 -7.53 16.49
C ILE A 8 17.04 -8.30 17.46
N ARG A 9 15.99 -8.95 16.95
CA ARG A 9 15.09 -9.80 17.73
C ARG A 9 15.85 -10.92 18.44
N ARG A 10 16.77 -11.60 17.74
CA ARG A 10 17.60 -12.67 18.33
C ARG A 10 18.56 -12.13 19.40
N ILE A 11 19.13 -10.94 19.22
CA ILE A 11 19.96 -10.30 20.26
C ILE A 11 19.10 -10.02 21.51
N LEU A 12 17.92 -9.42 21.35
CA LEU A 12 17.00 -9.16 22.46
C LEU A 12 16.60 -10.46 23.18
N MET A 13 16.30 -11.52 22.44
CA MET A 13 15.86 -12.79 23.02
C MET A 13 17.00 -13.59 23.68
N TYR A 14 18.15 -13.74 23.02
CA TYR A 14 19.19 -14.67 23.46
C TYR A 14 20.28 -14.01 24.30
N TYR A 15 20.62 -12.75 24.02
CA TYR A 15 21.64 -12.04 24.77
C TYR A 15 21.04 -11.29 25.97
N PHE A 16 19.94 -10.57 25.75
CA PHE A 16 19.27 -9.81 26.81
C PHE A 16 18.15 -10.57 27.53
N ALA A 17 17.82 -11.79 27.08
CA ALA A 17 16.79 -12.64 27.68
C ALA A 17 15.38 -12.03 27.72
N TYR A 18 15.06 -11.12 26.79
CA TYR A 18 13.70 -10.60 26.64
C TYR A 18 12.76 -11.62 25.97
N GLU A 19 11.53 -11.70 26.46
CA GLU A 19 10.44 -12.32 25.72
C GLU A 19 9.95 -11.34 24.66
N VAL A 20 10.29 -11.60 23.39
CA VAL A 20 9.93 -10.70 22.28
C VAL A 20 8.72 -11.23 21.53
N VAL A 21 7.65 -10.44 21.51
CA VAL A 21 6.46 -10.67 20.68
C VAL A 21 6.56 -9.81 19.42
N LEU A 22 6.84 -10.45 18.27
CA LEU A 22 6.87 -9.78 16.97
C LEU A 22 5.53 -9.90 16.26
N CYS A 23 4.87 -8.76 16.02
CA CYS A 23 3.73 -8.65 15.13
C CYS A 23 4.18 -8.11 13.77
N MET A 24 3.72 -8.71 12.67
CA MET A 24 4.03 -8.28 11.30
C MET A 24 2.74 -8.24 10.49
N ASN A 25 2.49 -7.12 9.82
CA ASN A 25 1.37 -6.98 8.91
C ASN A 25 1.70 -7.41 7.48
N MET A 26 0.72 -8.01 6.83
CA MET A 26 0.69 -8.33 5.41
C MET A 26 -0.38 -7.47 4.75
N VAL A 27 0.05 -6.59 3.86
CA VAL A 27 -0.86 -5.73 3.09
C VAL A 27 -1.34 -6.53 1.89
N ASP A 28 -2.59 -6.99 1.95
CA ASP A 28 -3.26 -7.71 0.86
C ASP A 28 -4.26 -6.84 0.08
N MET A 29 -4.43 -5.59 0.49
CA MET A 29 -5.30 -4.62 -0.16
C MET A 29 -4.63 -3.25 -0.20
N ASN A 30 -4.20 -2.87 -1.40
CA ASN A 30 -3.71 -1.54 -1.73
C ASN A 30 -3.86 -1.32 -3.25
N ASP A 31 -3.72 -0.08 -3.70
CA ASP A 31 -3.90 0.31 -5.10
C ASP A 31 -3.04 -0.52 -6.07
N LYS A 32 -1.80 -0.87 -5.69
CA LYS A 32 -0.87 -1.67 -6.53
C LYS A 32 -1.30 -3.13 -6.66
N ILE A 33 -1.74 -3.74 -5.57
CA ILE A 33 -2.29 -5.09 -5.58
C ILE A 33 -3.57 -5.11 -6.39
N ILE A 34 -4.41 -4.07 -6.21
CA ILE A 34 -5.64 -3.95 -6.96
C ILE A 34 -5.35 -3.79 -8.45
N GLU A 35 -4.40 -2.93 -8.83
CA GLU A 35 -3.93 -2.80 -10.21
C GLU A 35 -3.34 -4.11 -10.77
N TYR A 36 -2.54 -4.82 -9.98
CA TYR A 36 -2.00 -6.12 -10.38
C TYR A 36 -3.10 -7.15 -10.65
N VAL A 37 -4.02 -7.34 -9.69
CA VAL A 37 -5.13 -8.29 -9.81
C VAL A 37 -6.05 -7.91 -10.97
N ARG A 38 -6.27 -6.61 -11.20
CA ARG A 38 -6.99 -6.09 -12.38
C ARG A 38 -6.31 -6.55 -13.67
N ASN A 39 -5.00 -6.35 -13.79
CA ASN A 39 -4.24 -6.71 -14.98
C ASN A 39 -4.23 -8.22 -15.22
N VAL A 40 -4.07 -9.02 -14.16
CA VAL A 40 -4.10 -10.49 -14.27
C VAL A 40 -5.48 -10.96 -14.73
N SER A 41 -6.57 -10.49 -14.10
CA SER A 41 -7.93 -10.87 -14.48
C SER A 41 -8.24 -10.56 -15.95
N LEU A 42 -7.81 -9.39 -16.41
CA LEU A 42 -7.93 -8.98 -17.82
C LEU A 42 -7.20 -9.95 -18.75
N VAL A 43 -5.96 -10.30 -18.42
CA VAL A 43 -5.13 -11.22 -19.23
C VAL A 43 -5.67 -12.64 -19.22
N THR A 44 -6.06 -13.17 -18.05
CA THR A 44 -6.56 -14.55 -17.92
C THR A 44 -7.86 -14.74 -18.71
N CYS A 45 -8.73 -13.74 -18.73
CA CYS A 45 -9.97 -13.85 -19.48
C CYS A 45 -9.78 -13.65 -21.00
N HIS A 46 -8.80 -12.84 -21.45
CA HIS A 46 -8.83 -12.30 -22.81
C HIS A 46 -7.48 -12.13 -23.54
N GLY A 47 -6.34 -12.51 -22.96
CA GLY A 47 -5.01 -12.27 -23.54
C GLY A 47 -4.46 -10.86 -23.26
N GLU A 48 -3.30 -10.51 -23.81
CA GLU A 48 -2.69 -9.19 -23.56
C GLU A 48 -3.64 -8.07 -24.02
N ILE A 49 -3.87 -7.05 -23.18
CA ILE A 49 -4.87 -5.98 -23.44
C ILE A 49 -4.64 -5.29 -24.80
N GLY A 50 -3.39 -5.17 -25.23
CA GLY A 50 -3.04 -4.59 -26.54
C GLY A 50 -3.44 -5.45 -27.75
N SER A 51 -3.86 -6.70 -27.54
CA SER A 51 -4.22 -7.67 -28.60
C SER A 51 -5.72 -7.84 -28.81
N ILE A 52 -6.57 -7.28 -27.92
CA ILE A 52 -8.02 -7.45 -27.99
C ILE A 52 -8.65 -6.34 -28.85
N GLU A 53 -9.46 -6.73 -29.83
CA GLU A 53 -10.15 -5.76 -30.67
C GLU A 53 -11.21 -4.96 -29.88
N THR A 54 -11.32 -3.66 -30.17
CA THR A 54 -12.23 -2.72 -29.48
C THR A 54 -13.70 -3.21 -29.42
N PRO A 55 -14.30 -3.80 -30.48
CA PRO A 55 -15.67 -4.32 -30.43
C PRO A 55 -15.88 -5.48 -29.43
N GLN A 56 -14.86 -6.32 -29.25
CA GLN A 56 -14.91 -7.43 -28.29
C GLN A 56 -14.90 -6.90 -26.85
N MET A 57 -14.06 -5.90 -26.55
CA MET A 57 -14.04 -5.22 -25.25
C MET A 57 -15.38 -4.58 -24.89
N ILE A 58 -16.04 -3.89 -25.83
CA ILE A 58 -17.34 -3.26 -25.59
C ILE A 58 -18.43 -4.29 -25.31
N THR A 59 -18.43 -5.41 -26.05
CA THR A 59 -19.37 -6.51 -25.84
C THR A 59 -19.20 -7.12 -24.44
N TYR A 60 -17.96 -7.28 -24.01
CA TYR A 60 -17.64 -7.73 -22.66
C TYR A 60 -18.17 -6.78 -21.58
N CYS A 61 -17.90 -5.48 -21.73
CA CYS A 61 -18.37 -4.46 -20.80
C CYS A 61 -19.90 -4.44 -20.71
N ARG A 62 -20.62 -4.63 -21.83
CA ARG A 62 -22.08 -4.78 -21.82
C ARG A 62 -22.54 -5.98 -21.00
N ASN A 63 -21.85 -7.11 -21.11
CA ASN A 63 -22.20 -8.31 -20.35
C ASN A 63 -21.93 -8.13 -18.85
N GLY A 64 -20.80 -7.53 -18.47
CA GLY A 64 -20.51 -7.24 -17.07
C GLY A 64 -21.49 -6.23 -16.44
N ILE A 65 -21.92 -5.20 -17.19
CA ILE A 65 -23.01 -4.30 -16.73
C ILE A 65 -24.31 -5.07 -16.47
N LYS A 66 -24.68 -6.03 -17.33
CA LYS A 66 -25.88 -6.87 -17.10
C LYS A 66 -25.73 -7.72 -15.84
N GLN A 67 -24.58 -8.33 -15.64
CA GLN A 67 -24.31 -9.12 -14.43
C GLN A 67 -24.37 -8.25 -13.17
N LEU A 68 -23.85 -7.02 -13.21
CA LEU A 68 -23.99 -6.07 -12.11
C LEU A 68 -25.44 -5.66 -11.84
N GLU A 69 -26.25 -5.50 -12.89
CA GLU A 69 -27.69 -5.23 -12.74
C GLU A 69 -28.41 -6.38 -12.03
N ASP A 70 -28.05 -7.62 -12.37
CA ASP A 70 -28.56 -8.81 -11.71
C ASP A 70 -28.12 -8.88 -10.24
N VAL A 71 -26.84 -8.63 -9.94
CA VAL A 71 -26.32 -8.56 -8.56
C VAL A 71 -27.08 -7.50 -7.76
N ARG A 72 -27.24 -6.28 -8.31
CA ARG A 72 -28.00 -5.20 -7.66
C ARG A 72 -29.46 -5.60 -7.39
N SER A 73 -30.09 -6.36 -8.30
CA SER A 73 -31.49 -6.78 -8.14
C SER A 73 -31.68 -7.75 -6.97
N ARG A 74 -30.66 -8.56 -6.67
CA ARG A 74 -30.66 -9.57 -5.60
C ARG A 74 -30.10 -9.05 -4.28
N GLU A 75 -29.43 -7.90 -4.28
CA GLU A 75 -28.81 -7.30 -3.10
C GLU A 75 -29.85 -6.85 -2.05
N PRO A 76 -29.88 -7.45 -0.85
CA PRO A 76 -30.83 -7.09 0.20
C PRO A 76 -30.53 -5.74 0.87
N ASP A 77 -29.26 -5.32 0.98
CA ASP A 77 -28.91 -4.06 1.66
C ASP A 77 -29.23 -2.85 0.75
N PRO A 78 -30.11 -1.91 1.18
CA PRO A 78 -30.49 -0.76 0.37
C PRO A 78 -29.32 0.19 0.06
N ASP A 79 -28.34 0.29 0.96
CA ASP A 79 -27.17 1.15 0.78
C ASP A 79 -26.23 0.54 -0.27
N LYS A 80 -26.00 -0.79 -0.20
CA LYS A 80 -25.26 -1.53 -1.25
C LYS A 80 -25.96 -1.45 -2.59
N ARG A 81 -27.29 -1.54 -2.62
CA ARG A 81 -28.08 -1.39 -3.86
C ARG A 81 -27.91 0.01 -4.46
N SER A 82 -27.90 1.04 -3.63
CA SER A 82 -27.64 2.43 -4.04
C SER A 82 -26.22 2.59 -4.60
N PHE A 83 -25.23 1.96 -3.96
CA PHE A 83 -23.85 1.92 -4.41
C PHE A 83 -23.72 1.25 -5.80
N TYR A 84 -24.26 0.04 -6.00
CA TYR A 84 -24.28 -0.61 -7.31
C TYR A 84 -25.01 0.23 -8.38
N LYS A 85 -26.10 0.92 -8.02
CA LYS A 85 -26.81 1.81 -8.94
C LYS A 85 -25.92 2.96 -9.43
N LYS A 86 -25.09 3.55 -8.56
CA LYS A 86 -24.12 4.59 -8.94
C LYS A 86 -23.06 4.03 -9.89
N GLN A 87 -22.50 2.85 -9.59
CA GLN A 87 -21.53 2.18 -10.47
C GLN A 87 -22.10 1.90 -11.86
N ILE A 88 -23.27 1.26 -11.94
CA ILE A 88 -23.93 0.95 -13.21
C ILE A 88 -24.19 2.21 -14.03
N ARG A 89 -24.57 3.33 -13.39
CA ARG A 89 -24.78 4.60 -14.07
C ARG A 89 -23.49 5.16 -14.66
N ALA A 90 -22.38 5.06 -13.93
CA ALA A 90 -21.06 5.45 -14.42
C ALA A 90 -20.61 4.56 -15.58
N ALA A 91 -20.74 3.24 -15.45
CA ALA A 91 -20.42 2.27 -16.49
C ALA A 91 -21.18 2.55 -17.79
N LYS A 92 -22.50 2.79 -17.69
CA LYS A 92 -23.33 3.11 -18.86
C LYS A 92 -22.95 4.44 -19.52
N LYS A 93 -22.50 5.42 -18.75
CA LYS A 93 -22.00 6.69 -19.30
C LYS A 93 -20.74 6.46 -20.11
N LEU A 94 -19.76 5.74 -19.54
CA LEU A 94 -18.51 5.37 -20.21
C LEU A 94 -18.78 4.49 -21.43
N LEU A 95 -19.68 3.51 -21.36
CA LEU A 95 -20.03 2.67 -22.50
C LEU A 95 -20.62 3.47 -23.67
N LYS A 96 -21.44 4.49 -23.40
CA LYS A 96 -21.95 5.40 -24.45
C LYS A 96 -20.88 6.28 -25.08
N GLU A 97 -19.79 6.55 -24.36
CA GLU A 97 -18.61 7.22 -24.90
C GLU A 97 -17.80 6.22 -25.75
N ALA A 98 -17.63 4.98 -25.26
CA ALA A 98 -17.01 3.85 -25.98
C ALA A 98 -17.67 3.57 -27.33
N ASP A 99 -19.01 3.51 -27.36
CA ASP A 99 -19.79 3.26 -28.58
C ASP A 99 -19.64 4.38 -29.62
N ARG A 100 -19.42 5.63 -29.18
CA ARG A 100 -19.14 6.76 -30.07
C ARG A 100 -17.76 6.63 -30.72
N TYR A 101 -16.78 6.03 -30.06
CA TYR A 101 -15.46 5.78 -30.66
C TYR A 101 -15.54 4.82 -31.85
N ILE A 102 -16.24 3.68 -31.72
CA ILE A 102 -16.39 2.69 -32.82
C ILE A 102 -17.08 3.29 -34.04
N LEU A 103 -18.16 4.06 -33.82
CA LEU A 103 -18.87 4.71 -34.92
C LEU A 103 -17.98 5.72 -35.65
N SER A 104 -17.05 6.34 -34.92
CA SER A 104 -16.13 7.34 -35.43
C SER A 104 -14.88 6.76 -36.11
N ASP A 105 -14.47 5.53 -35.79
CA ASP A 105 -13.36 4.80 -36.45
C ASP A 105 -13.78 4.23 -37.82
N ASN A 106 -15.09 4.04 -38.04
CA ASN A 106 -15.64 3.58 -39.31
C ASN A 106 -15.84 4.70 -40.36
N GLU A 107 -15.70 5.98 -39.97
CA GLU A 107 -15.78 7.12 -40.88
C GLU A 107 -14.38 7.60 -41.28
N THR A 108 -14.08 7.50 -42.58
CA THR A 108 -12.89 8.05 -43.22
C THR A 108 -12.90 9.58 -43.17
N GLU A 109 -12.52 10.18 -42.04
CA GLU A 109 -12.24 11.63 -41.97
C GLU A 109 -10.80 11.90 -41.52
N PRO A 110 -10.05 12.81 -42.19
CA PRO A 110 -8.59 12.92 -42.04
C PRO A 110 -8.15 13.76 -40.83
N ASN A 111 -9.07 14.21 -39.97
CA ASN A 111 -8.81 15.20 -38.92
C ASN A 111 -9.32 14.75 -37.54
N LYS A 112 -8.91 13.58 -37.06
CA LYS A 112 -9.05 13.25 -35.64
C LYS A 112 -7.68 13.27 -34.98
N SER A 113 -7.55 14.13 -33.97
CA SER A 113 -6.51 14.02 -32.95
C SER A 113 -6.54 12.59 -32.44
N SER A 114 -5.58 11.78 -32.84
CA SER A 114 -5.41 10.42 -32.34
C SER A 114 -5.27 10.51 -30.83
N ILE A 115 -6.30 10.06 -30.12
CA ILE A 115 -6.14 9.76 -28.70
C ILE A 115 -5.05 8.70 -28.64
N ASN A 116 -3.94 9.02 -27.97
CA ASN A 116 -2.79 8.13 -27.81
C ASN A 116 -3.29 6.75 -27.30
N ASP A 117 -2.68 5.66 -27.77
CA ASP A 117 -3.00 4.31 -27.31
C ASP A 117 -3.01 4.20 -25.77
N SER A 118 -2.18 4.98 -25.09
CA SER A 118 -2.18 5.15 -23.61
C SER A 118 -3.53 5.59 -23.04
N ASP A 119 -4.19 6.56 -23.67
CA ASP A 119 -5.48 7.09 -23.21
C ASP A 119 -6.62 6.12 -23.51
N ARG A 120 -6.53 5.37 -24.63
CA ARG A 120 -7.47 4.27 -24.96
C ARG A 120 -7.39 3.17 -23.91
N LEU A 121 -6.19 2.72 -23.56
CA LEU A 121 -5.93 1.72 -22.52
C LEU A 121 -6.49 2.15 -21.16
N SER A 122 -6.22 3.40 -20.76
CA SER A 122 -6.75 3.98 -19.50
C SER A 122 -8.28 4.01 -19.48
N PHE A 123 -8.92 4.38 -20.59
CA PHE A 123 -10.36 4.42 -20.72
C PHE A 123 -11.02 3.03 -20.64
N PHE A 124 -10.55 2.08 -21.45
CA PHE A 124 -11.12 0.72 -21.46
C PHE A 124 -10.84 -0.03 -20.17
N SER A 125 -9.69 0.20 -19.53
CA SER A 125 -9.38 -0.35 -18.20
C SER A 125 -10.42 0.07 -17.16
N LYS A 126 -10.80 1.35 -17.10
CA LYS A 126 -11.86 1.85 -16.21
C LYS A 126 -13.21 1.21 -16.50
N LEU A 127 -13.58 1.09 -17.77
CA LEU A 127 -14.86 0.53 -18.16
C LEU A 127 -14.94 -0.96 -17.81
N ILE A 128 -13.93 -1.75 -18.20
CA ILE A 128 -13.87 -3.19 -17.90
C ILE A 128 -13.96 -3.40 -16.39
N PHE A 129 -13.21 -2.65 -15.60
CA PHE A 129 -13.22 -2.79 -14.15
C PHE A 129 -14.60 -2.62 -13.53
N ILE A 130 -15.34 -1.57 -13.92
CA ILE A 130 -16.70 -1.40 -13.39
C ILE A 130 -17.55 -2.60 -13.78
N CYS A 131 -17.37 -3.14 -14.98
CA CYS A 131 -18.15 -4.28 -15.46
C CYS A 131 -17.79 -5.60 -14.77
N THR A 132 -16.61 -5.72 -14.17
CA THR A 132 -16.11 -6.93 -13.50
C THR A 132 -16.04 -6.83 -11.99
N SER A 133 -16.49 -5.71 -11.40
CA SER A 133 -16.36 -5.45 -9.96
C SER A 133 -17.11 -6.47 -9.08
N ASN A 134 -18.11 -7.16 -9.63
CA ASN A 134 -18.81 -8.26 -8.98
C ASN A 134 -18.11 -9.63 -9.08
N LEU A 135 -17.13 -9.78 -9.98
CA LEU A 135 -16.34 -11.01 -10.17
C LEU A 135 -15.07 -10.99 -9.31
N LEU A 136 -14.63 -9.81 -8.87
CA LEU A 136 -13.44 -9.59 -8.06
C LEU A 136 -13.81 -9.52 -6.57
N ASP A 137 -14.30 -10.62 -6.02
CA ASP A 137 -14.54 -10.70 -4.58
C ASP A 137 -13.22 -10.91 -3.80
N ASN A 138 -13.27 -10.76 -2.46
CA ASN A 138 -12.10 -10.91 -1.60
C ASN A 138 -11.40 -12.27 -1.76
N THR A 139 -12.12 -13.32 -2.15
CA THR A 139 -11.53 -14.66 -2.34
C THR A 139 -10.67 -14.71 -3.60
N PHE A 140 -11.14 -14.12 -4.69
CA PHE A 140 -10.34 -13.99 -5.91
C PHE A 140 -9.08 -13.16 -5.67
N PHE A 141 -9.19 -12.02 -4.97
CA PHE A 141 -8.03 -11.21 -4.59
C PHE A 141 -7.00 -12.03 -3.80
N ARG A 142 -7.46 -12.80 -2.80
CA ARG A 142 -6.60 -13.67 -1.98
C ARG A 142 -5.91 -14.76 -2.80
N GLU A 143 -6.62 -15.37 -3.75
CA GLU A 143 -6.02 -16.38 -4.62
C GLU A 143 -4.90 -15.81 -5.49
N GLN A 144 -5.07 -14.60 -6.03
CA GLN A 144 -4.05 -13.98 -6.88
C GLN A 144 -2.78 -13.60 -6.11
N ILE A 145 -2.90 -13.22 -4.84
CA ILE A 145 -1.75 -12.83 -4.02
C ILE A 145 -1.08 -14.00 -3.31
N ARG A 146 -1.75 -15.16 -3.22
CA ARG A 146 -1.27 -16.34 -2.47
C ARG A 146 0.14 -16.77 -2.88
N ASN A 147 0.44 -16.71 -4.17
CA ASN A 147 1.77 -17.06 -4.68
C ASN A 147 2.87 -16.13 -4.12
N PHE A 148 2.57 -14.85 -3.90
CA PHE A 148 3.52 -13.91 -3.31
C PHE A 148 3.74 -14.20 -1.82
N ASP A 149 2.70 -14.59 -1.09
CA ASP A 149 2.81 -14.98 0.31
C ASP A 149 3.70 -16.23 0.46
N GLU A 150 3.44 -17.26 -0.35
CA GLU A 150 4.23 -18.50 -0.36
C GLU A 150 5.69 -18.24 -0.76
N GLN A 151 5.94 -17.36 -1.73
CA GLN A 151 7.29 -16.93 -2.10
C GLN A 151 7.98 -16.16 -0.97
N PHE A 152 7.27 -15.24 -0.32
CA PHE A 152 7.80 -14.47 0.80
C PHE A 152 8.20 -15.39 1.96
N GLU A 153 7.33 -16.31 2.36
CA GLU A 153 7.62 -17.29 3.41
C GLU A 153 8.81 -18.18 3.06
N LEU A 154 8.90 -18.64 1.80
CA LEU A 154 10.03 -19.41 1.31
C LEU A 154 11.34 -18.62 1.44
N TYR A 155 11.36 -17.36 1.02
CA TYR A 155 12.55 -16.52 1.12
C TYR A 155 12.94 -16.22 2.57
N MET A 156 11.98 -15.96 3.45
CA MET A 156 12.27 -15.77 4.88
C MET A 156 12.89 -17.05 5.48
N LYS A 157 12.36 -18.22 5.12
CA LYS A 157 12.91 -19.51 5.56
C LYS A 157 14.31 -19.76 5.02
N LEU A 158 14.55 -19.52 3.73
CA LEU A 158 15.87 -19.66 3.12
C LEU A 158 16.90 -18.77 3.82
N LEU A 159 16.53 -17.51 4.11
CA LEU A 159 17.35 -16.57 4.85
C LEU A 159 17.34 -16.77 6.36
N ASN A 160 16.81 -17.89 6.89
CA ASN A 160 16.77 -18.21 8.33
C ASN A 160 16.18 -17.09 9.22
N VAL A 161 15.19 -16.37 8.70
CA VAL A 161 14.40 -15.39 9.44
C VAL A 161 13.33 -16.13 10.24
N LEU A 162 13.27 -15.88 11.55
CA LEU A 162 12.22 -16.46 12.40
C LEU A 162 10.84 -15.91 11.99
N PRO A 163 9.81 -16.75 11.92
CA PRO A 163 8.45 -16.26 11.67
C PRO A 163 8.02 -15.29 12.80
N PRO A 164 7.17 -14.30 12.48
CA PRO A 164 6.59 -13.45 13.52
C PRO A 164 5.73 -14.28 14.48
N ASN A 165 5.55 -13.80 15.71
CA ASN A 165 4.60 -14.41 16.65
C ASN A 165 3.16 -14.22 16.18
N MET A 166 2.88 -13.09 15.53
CA MET A 166 1.59 -12.78 14.94
C MET A 166 1.77 -12.23 13.52
N ALA A 167 1.10 -12.83 12.55
CA ALA A 167 0.97 -12.28 11.21
C ALA A 167 -0.46 -11.77 11.01
N THR A 168 -0.63 -10.49 10.75
CA THR A 168 -1.94 -9.86 10.54
C THR A 168 -2.12 -9.52 9.06
N ARG A 169 -3.36 -9.53 8.58
CA ARG A 169 -3.66 -9.24 7.18
C ARG A 169 -4.66 -8.09 7.09
N THR A 170 -4.38 -7.09 6.25
CA THR A 170 -5.20 -5.87 6.15
C THR A 170 -6.70 -6.17 6.00
N SER A 171 -7.08 -7.10 5.12
CA SER A 171 -8.48 -7.42 4.87
C SER A 171 -9.23 -8.05 6.06
N ASP A 172 -8.53 -8.60 7.04
CA ASP A 172 -9.14 -9.17 8.25
C ASP A 172 -9.45 -8.11 9.32
N TYR A 173 -8.90 -6.89 9.20
CA TYR A 173 -8.95 -5.85 10.25
C TYR A 173 -9.79 -4.62 9.86
N ILE A 174 -10.66 -4.73 8.85
CA ILE A 174 -11.43 -3.57 8.37
C ILE A 174 -12.37 -3.01 9.43
N SER A 175 -12.98 -3.87 10.24
CA SER A 175 -13.87 -3.44 11.33
C SER A 175 -13.10 -2.65 12.39
N GLU A 176 -11.89 -3.08 12.70
CA GLU A 176 -10.95 -2.47 13.64
C GLU A 176 -10.46 -1.13 13.09
N MET A 177 -10.19 -1.02 11.78
CA MET A 177 -9.85 0.24 11.12
C MET A 177 -10.98 1.26 11.21
N ILE A 178 -12.23 0.86 10.98
CA ILE A 178 -13.39 1.76 11.12
C ILE A 178 -13.51 2.24 12.57
N LYS A 179 -13.42 1.35 13.55
CA LYS A 179 -13.45 1.71 14.99
C LYS A 179 -12.30 2.65 15.37
N LEU A 180 -11.11 2.45 14.80
CA LEU A 180 -9.96 3.32 15.04
C LEU A 180 -10.23 4.74 14.53
N ILE A 181 -10.81 4.86 13.35
CA ILE A 181 -11.18 6.15 12.74
C ILE A 181 -12.28 6.83 13.56
N GLU A 182 -13.30 6.09 14.01
CA GLU A 182 -14.34 6.61 14.92
C GLU A 182 -13.72 7.19 16.18
N LYS A 183 -12.79 6.45 16.82
CA LYS A 183 -12.06 6.93 18.00
C LYS A 183 -11.26 8.21 17.73
N ILE A 184 -10.60 8.32 16.58
CA ILE A 184 -9.83 9.52 16.21
C ILE A 184 -10.76 10.72 16.01
N ILE A 185 -11.95 10.51 15.45
CA ILE A 185 -12.98 11.54 15.32
C ILE A 185 -13.49 11.97 16.71
N ASP A 186 -13.77 11.01 17.59
CA ASP A 186 -14.22 11.27 18.96
C ASP A 186 -13.18 12.07 19.77
N ASN A 187 -11.89 11.83 19.51
CA ASN A 187 -10.79 12.60 20.09
C ASN A 187 -10.67 14.03 19.52
N GLY A 188 -11.47 14.40 18.52
CA GLY A 188 -11.45 15.71 17.87
C GLY A 188 -10.25 15.92 16.93
N CYS A 189 -9.62 14.84 16.50
CA CYS A 189 -8.41 14.82 15.67
C CYS A 189 -8.68 14.58 14.17
N ALA A 190 -9.92 14.26 13.79
CA ALA A 190 -10.31 14.04 12.40
C ALA A 190 -11.62 14.75 12.06
N TYR A 191 -11.87 14.94 10.76
CA TYR A 191 -13.10 15.53 10.26
C TYR A 191 -13.55 14.86 8.96
N GLU A 192 -14.85 14.87 8.71
CA GLU A 192 -15.45 14.43 7.47
C GLU A 192 -15.55 15.58 6.45
N CYS A 193 -15.21 15.29 5.20
CA CYS A 193 -15.53 16.12 4.06
C CYS A 193 -15.95 15.23 2.88
N ASN A 194 -17.15 15.43 2.34
CA ASN A 194 -17.67 14.66 1.20
C ASN A 194 -17.58 13.12 1.39
N SER A 195 -17.89 12.62 2.59
CA SER A 195 -17.79 11.20 2.97
C SER A 195 -16.37 10.62 2.98
N THR A 196 -15.35 11.48 2.88
CA THR A 196 -13.93 11.15 3.10
C THR A 196 -13.53 11.69 4.47
N ILE A 197 -12.80 10.88 5.26
CA ILE A 197 -12.30 11.29 6.57
C ILE A 197 -10.84 11.70 6.47
N TYR A 198 -10.51 12.86 7.03
CA TYR A 198 -9.16 13.42 7.07
C TYR A 198 -8.68 13.57 8.51
N LEU A 199 -7.40 13.31 8.75
CA LEU A 199 -6.73 13.70 9.99
C LEU A 199 -6.41 15.20 9.96
N ASP A 200 -6.81 15.93 11.00
CA ASP A 200 -6.50 17.35 11.18
C ASP A 200 -5.12 17.50 11.83
N THR A 201 -4.10 17.70 10.99
CA THR A 201 -2.71 17.83 11.44
C THR A 201 -2.47 19.04 12.33
N SER A 202 -3.32 20.08 12.25
CA SER A 202 -3.19 21.28 13.10
C SER A 202 -3.41 21.00 14.59
N LYS A 203 -4.06 19.88 14.92
CA LYS A 203 -4.29 19.43 16.30
C LYS A 203 -3.03 18.89 16.97
N PHE A 204 -2.02 18.55 16.18
CA PHE A 204 -0.79 17.94 16.65
C PHE A 204 0.31 18.99 16.66
N ARG A 205 0.43 19.71 17.79
CA ARG A 205 1.64 20.50 18.05
C ARG A 205 2.73 19.54 18.45
N ILE A 206 3.77 19.44 17.61
CA ILE A 206 4.96 18.64 17.86
C ILE A 206 5.49 18.97 19.26
N ARG A 207 5.40 18.02 20.20
CA ARG A 207 6.01 18.15 21.52
C ARG A 207 7.53 18.32 21.30
N ARG A 208 8.09 19.41 21.84
CA ARG A 208 9.54 19.70 21.86
C ARG A 208 10.29 18.46 22.35
N GLY A 209 11.03 17.83 21.44
CA GLY A 209 11.74 16.56 21.64
C GLY A 209 12.13 15.90 20.32
N PHE A 210 11.36 16.16 19.27
CA PHE A 210 11.67 15.78 17.88
C PHE A 210 12.35 16.92 17.09
N SER A 211 13.22 17.70 17.73
CA SER A 211 13.86 18.89 17.12
C SER A 211 14.73 18.59 15.88
N ASN A 212 15.08 17.33 15.64
CA ASN A 212 15.79 16.90 14.43
C ASN A 212 14.86 16.59 13.23
N LEU A 213 13.53 16.57 13.44
CA LEU A 213 12.52 16.46 12.38
C LEU A 213 12.00 17.85 11.96
N GLU A 214 11.99 18.84 12.84
CA GLU A 214 11.54 20.22 12.54
C GLU A 214 12.37 20.91 11.45
N SER A 215 13.70 20.74 11.46
CA SER A 215 14.57 21.29 10.40
C SER A 215 14.41 20.59 9.05
N ARG A 216 13.80 19.40 9.04
CA ARG A 216 13.51 18.62 7.82
C ARG A 216 12.09 18.87 7.30
N GLN A 217 11.17 19.31 8.15
CA GLN A 217 9.75 19.42 7.82
C GLN A 217 9.45 20.58 6.85
N ASN A 218 10.13 21.72 6.97
CA ASN A 218 9.93 22.86 6.07
C ASN A 218 10.38 22.56 4.63
N ASP A 219 11.52 21.86 4.47
CA ASP A 219 12.00 21.41 3.15
C ASP A 219 11.11 20.28 2.58
N ILE A 220 10.54 19.45 3.47
CA ILE A 220 9.60 18.39 3.11
C ILE A 220 8.26 18.97 2.65
N ILE A 221 7.70 20.03 3.27
CA ILE A 221 6.42 20.64 2.85
C ILE A 221 6.46 21.18 1.42
N ASP A 222 7.58 21.79 1.01
CA ASP A 222 7.78 22.29 -0.36
C ASP A 222 7.99 21.15 -1.38
N GLU A 223 8.62 20.04 -1.00
CA GLU A 223 8.72 18.81 -1.83
C GLU A 223 7.40 18.02 -1.88
N LEU A 224 6.63 17.99 -0.78
CA LEU A 224 5.34 17.28 -0.66
C LEU A 224 4.25 17.92 -1.51
N THR A 225 4.24 19.25 -1.62
CA THR A 225 3.31 19.95 -2.52
C THR A 225 3.57 19.57 -3.99
N LYS A 226 4.79 19.18 -4.35
CA LYS A 226 5.15 18.69 -5.69
C LYS A 226 4.84 17.20 -5.89
N ARG A 227 5.11 16.33 -4.90
CA ARG A 227 4.92 14.86 -5.01
C ARG A 227 3.51 14.36 -4.70
N ALA A 228 2.73 15.06 -3.89
CA ALA A 228 1.32 14.73 -3.68
C ALA A 228 0.54 14.74 -5.01
N ASN A 229 0.97 15.56 -5.98
CA ASN A 229 0.42 15.60 -7.34
C ASN A 229 0.82 14.40 -8.23
N GLU A 230 1.80 13.58 -7.81
CA GLU A 230 2.33 12.46 -8.62
C GLU A 230 1.77 11.09 -8.22
N TYR A 231 1.23 10.91 -7.00
CA TYR A 231 0.78 9.61 -6.49
C TYR A 231 -0.68 9.54 -6.02
N THR A 232 -1.41 10.65 -5.94
CA THR A 232 -2.87 10.58 -5.88
C THR A 232 -3.43 10.53 -7.29
N SER A 233 -4.22 9.49 -7.58
CA SER A 233 -5.02 9.41 -8.81
C SER A 233 -5.68 10.77 -9.10
N PRO A 234 -5.67 11.25 -10.37
CA PRO A 234 -6.02 12.63 -10.74
C PRO A 234 -7.52 12.97 -10.63
N THR A 235 -8.25 12.34 -9.71
CA THR A 235 -9.71 12.51 -9.56
C THR A 235 -10.16 13.08 -8.23
N ASN A 236 -9.30 13.27 -7.24
CA ASN A 236 -9.66 14.03 -6.03
C ASN A 236 -9.03 15.42 -6.09
N THR A 237 -9.83 16.36 -6.60
CA THR A 237 -9.61 17.79 -6.45
C THR A 237 -9.22 18.14 -5.00
N MET A 238 -7.97 18.61 -4.83
CA MET A 238 -7.36 19.23 -3.64
C MET A 238 -8.08 20.49 -3.11
N ILE A 239 -9.41 20.60 -3.28
CA ILE A 239 -10.14 21.86 -3.08
C ILE A 239 -10.69 22.00 -1.65
N ASN A 240 -10.73 20.93 -0.84
CA ASN A 240 -11.52 20.91 0.41
C ASN A 240 -10.79 20.47 1.70
N THR A 241 -9.47 20.29 1.73
CA THR A 241 -8.77 20.03 3.00
C THR A 241 -8.61 21.33 3.79
N LYS A 242 -8.73 21.27 5.12
CA LYS A 242 -8.51 22.44 6.00
C LYS A 242 -7.06 22.89 5.96
N ASN A 243 -6.12 21.94 5.92
CA ASN A 243 -4.69 22.19 5.78
C ASN A 243 -4.10 21.36 4.61
N SER A 244 -2.98 21.82 4.05
CA SER A 244 -2.26 21.12 2.99
C SER A 244 -1.57 19.84 3.48
N SER A 245 -1.30 19.73 4.78
CA SER A 245 -0.66 18.57 5.41
C SER A 245 -1.65 17.50 5.90
N ASP A 246 -2.96 17.78 5.86
CA ASP A 246 -3.98 16.81 6.27
C ASP A 246 -3.97 15.60 5.33
N PHE A 247 -4.07 14.40 5.89
CA PHE A 247 -4.06 13.16 5.13
C PHE A 247 -5.32 12.32 5.39
N ILE A 248 -5.65 11.48 4.42
CA ILE A 248 -6.88 10.68 4.42
C ILE A 248 -6.75 9.53 5.42
N LEU A 249 -7.81 9.30 6.20
CA LEU A 249 -8.01 8.11 7.03
C LEU A 249 -9.00 7.14 6.38
N TRP A 250 -10.07 7.67 5.78
CA TRP A 250 -11.09 6.91 5.05
C TRP A 250 -11.36 7.55 3.71
N ASN A 251 -11.13 6.82 2.63
CA ASN A 251 -11.40 7.31 1.28
C ASN A 251 -12.82 6.93 0.85
N ASN A 252 -13.65 7.92 0.51
CA ASN A 252 -14.94 7.67 -0.12
C ASN A 252 -14.73 6.99 -1.47
N SER A 253 -15.16 5.73 -1.60
CA SER A 253 -15.07 5.03 -2.87
C SER A 253 -16.25 5.47 -3.73
N GLN A 254 -16.03 6.50 -4.54
CA GLN A 254 -17.09 7.02 -5.41
C GLN A 254 -17.39 6.07 -6.57
N PHE A 255 -16.40 5.30 -7.04
CA PHE A 255 -16.57 4.53 -8.28
C PHE A 255 -15.83 3.19 -8.34
N ILE A 256 -14.75 2.96 -7.58
CA ILE A 256 -13.80 1.90 -7.88
C ILE A 256 -13.09 1.45 -6.58
N GLU A 257 -12.90 0.13 -6.40
CA GLU A 257 -12.17 -0.62 -5.33
C GLU A 257 -13.04 -1.32 -4.29
N PRO A 258 -12.56 -2.46 -3.69
CA PRO A 258 -13.28 -3.09 -2.60
C PRO A 258 -13.64 -2.02 -1.57
N ALA A 259 -14.92 -1.95 -1.26
CA ALA A 259 -15.50 -0.90 -0.46
C ALA A 259 -16.32 -1.53 0.67
N TRP A 260 -16.13 -1.01 1.87
CA TRP A 260 -16.82 -1.46 3.05
C TRP A 260 -17.80 -0.40 3.52
N LYS A 261 -18.87 -0.87 4.15
CA LYS A 261 -19.88 0.00 4.76
C LYS A 261 -19.28 0.62 6.03
N SER A 262 -19.37 1.94 6.15
CA SER A 262 -19.03 2.69 7.36
C SER A 262 -20.15 3.68 7.70
N SER A 263 -20.04 4.33 8.87
CA SER A 263 -20.92 5.44 9.28
C SER A 263 -20.85 6.64 8.33
N TRP A 264 -19.76 6.79 7.58
CA TRP A 264 -19.55 7.88 6.61
C TRP A 264 -19.88 7.48 5.16
N GLY A 265 -20.35 6.26 4.94
CA GLY A 265 -20.67 5.72 3.61
C GLY A 265 -19.72 4.60 3.16
N PHE A 266 -19.78 4.27 1.87
CA PHE A 266 -18.92 3.23 1.29
C PHE A 266 -17.53 3.78 0.97
N GLY A 267 -16.50 3.05 1.38
CA GLY A 267 -15.13 3.48 1.16
C GLY A 267 -14.10 2.44 1.55
N SER A 268 -12.84 2.86 1.57
CA SER A 268 -11.71 2.04 1.96
C SER A 268 -10.82 2.78 2.97
N PRO A 269 -10.20 2.07 3.92
CA PRO A 269 -9.26 2.68 4.84
C PRO A 269 -7.96 3.04 4.11
N ALA A 270 -7.40 4.21 4.44
CA ALA A 270 -6.09 4.62 3.94
C ALA A 270 -4.98 3.72 4.51
N TRP A 271 -3.88 3.60 3.77
CA TRP A 271 -2.75 2.72 4.12
C TRP A 271 -2.26 2.90 5.57
N LEU A 272 -2.09 4.14 6.03
CA LEU A 272 -1.61 4.45 7.37
C LEU A 272 -2.52 3.90 8.49
N VAL A 273 -3.84 3.88 8.26
CA VAL A 273 -4.80 3.34 9.24
C VAL A 273 -4.63 1.84 9.42
N GLN A 274 -4.18 1.15 8.37
CA GLN A 274 -4.06 -0.31 8.37
C GLN A 274 -3.05 -0.78 9.41
N SER A 275 -1.81 -0.29 9.34
CA SER A 275 -0.72 -0.65 10.26
C SER A 275 -1.08 -0.32 11.71
N ALA A 276 -1.64 0.87 11.94
CA ALA A 276 -2.05 1.29 13.28
C ALA A 276 -3.17 0.40 13.84
N ALA A 277 -4.23 0.12 13.09
CA ALA A 277 -5.33 -0.71 13.56
C ALA A 277 -4.88 -2.13 13.92
N MET A 278 -4.01 -2.73 13.10
CA MET A 278 -3.44 -4.04 13.37
C MET A 278 -2.55 -4.04 14.62
N ALA A 279 -1.66 -3.05 14.76
CA ALA A 279 -0.81 -2.91 15.93
C ALA A 279 -1.63 -2.74 17.23
N TYR A 280 -2.63 -1.86 17.23
CA TYR A 280 -3.52 -1.65 18.38
C TYR A 280 -4.31 -2.91 18.74
N SER A 281 -4.76 -3.66 17.74
CA SER A 281 -5.59 -4.86 17.96
C SER A 281 -4.80 -6.03 18.53
N VAL A 282 -3.52 -6.16 18.15
CA VAL A 282 -2.67 -7.29 18.58
C VAL A 282 -1.85 -6.95 19.82
N LEU A 283 -1.14 -5.82 19.82
CA LEU A 283 -0.18 -5.47 20.87
C LEU A 283 -0.80 -4.63 21.98
N SER A 284 -2.00 -4.07 21.75
CA SER A 284 -2.54 -2.97 22.57
C SER A 284 -1.58 -1.77 22.60
N CYS A 285 -1.94 -0.71 23.32
CA CYS A 285 -1.07 0.44 23.52
C CYS A 285 -0.97 0.78 25.01
N PRO A 286 0.21 1.19 25.49
CA PRO A 286 1.46 1.39 24.73
C PRO A 286 2.20 0.08 24.36
N PHE A 287 3.09 0.13 23.36
CA PHE A 287 4.03 -0.94 23.00
C PHE A 287 5.46 -0.41 22.81
N ASP A 288 6.46 -1.30 22.86
CA ASP A 288 7.86 -0.89 23.05
C ASP A 288 8.53 -0.36 21.78
N ILE A 289 8.42 -1.07 20.66
CA ILE A 289 9.19 -0.79 19.44
C ILE A 289 8.28 -0.84 18.22
N TYR A 290 8.29 0.26 17.45
CA TYR A 290 7.77 0.31 16.08
C TYR A 290 8.94 0.26 15.10
N THR A 291 8.85 -0.59 14.08
CA THR A 291 9.95 -0.80 13.12
C THR A 291 9.49 -0.52 11.69
N ALA A 292 10.28 0.20 10.90
CA ALA A 292 10.01 0.46 9.48
C ALA A 292 11.31 0.53 8.66
N PRO A 293 11.27 0.34 7.34
CA PRO A 293 12.41 0.66 6.49
C PRO A 293 12.75 2.15 6.56
N LEU A 294 14.03 2.49 6.60
CA LEU A 294 14.49 3.88 6.52
C LEU A 294 14.31 4.36 5.08
N ILE A 295 13.25 5.14 4.85
CA ILE A 295 12.99 5.78 3.57
C ILE A 295 13.37 7.26 3.72
N PRO A 296 14.41 7.75 3.01
CA PRO A 296 14.79 9.15 3.09
C PRO A 296 13.63 10.04 2.63
N LYS A 297 13.12 10.89 3.53
CA LYS A 297 12.11 11.94 3.24
C LYS A 297 10.68 11.45 2.94
N SER A 298 10.11 10.51 3.71
CA SER A 298 8.67 10.21 3.65
C SER A 298 7.88 11.07 4.63
N SER A 299 6.80 11.71 4.16
CA SER A 299 5.73 12.24 5.02
C SER A 299 5.08 11.14 5.86
N ASP A 300 5.13 9.91 5.37
CA ASP A 300 4.34 8.79 5.87
C ASP A 300 4.78 8.39 7.28
N ASP A 301 6.06 8.46 7.60
CA ASP A 301 6.60 8.18 8.95
C ASP A 301 6.06 9.19 9.97
N ILE A 302 6.05 10.48 9.60
CA ILE A 302 5.49 11.55 10.44
C ILE A 302 3.98 11.38 10.58
N ASN A 303 3.30 11.04 9.49
CA ASN A 303 1.85 10.81 9.49
C ASN A 303 1.48 9.60 10.36
N GLU A 304 2.28 8.54 10.34
CA GLU A 304 2.07 7.36 11.18
C GLU A 304 2.25 7.67 12.66
N ILE A 305 3.33 8.39 13.03
CA ILE A 305 3.51 8.89 14.41
C ILE A 305 2.31 9.74 14.84
N THR A 306 1.86 10.65 13.96
CA THR A 306 0.72 11.53 14.23
C THR A 306 -0.57 10.72 14.40
N LEU A 307 -0.77 9.68 13.61
CA LEU A 307 -1.90 8.76 13.73
C LEU A 307 -1.89 8.01 15.06
N PHE A 308 -0.74 7.48 15.49
CA PHE A 308 -0.60 6.83 16.78
C PHE A 308 -0.92 7.78 17.95
N GLN A 309 -0.48 9.04 17.86
CA GLN A 309 -0.84 10.09 18.82
C GLN A 309 -2.33 10.41 18.78
N ALA A 310 -2.93 10.47 17.59
CA ALA A 310 -4.35 10.78 17.39
C ALA A 310 -5.26 9.78 18.11
N VAL A 311 -4.90 8.50 18.06
CA VAL A 311 -5.63 7.42 18.72
C VAL A 311 -5.48 7.49 20.24
N ASN A 312 -4.36 8.00 20.75
CA ASN A 312 -3.98 8.01 22.15
C ASN A 312 -4.05 9.41 22.80
N ASN A 313 -5.06 10.22 22.45
CA ASN A 313 -5.28 11.55 23.04
C ASN A 313 -4.04 12.48 23.03
N ASN A 314 -3.24 12.42 21.97
CA ASN A 314 -1.99 13.16 21.79
C ASN A 314 -0.83 12.73 22.71
N ASP A 315 -0.91 11.56 23.35
CA ASP A 315 0.21 10.96 24.08
C ASP A 315 0.92 9.89 23.26
N SER A 316 2.23 9.74 23.48
CA SER A 316 3.01 8.69 22.80
C SER A 316 2.59 7.31 23.30
N CYS A 317 2.26 6.41 22.39
CA CYS A 317 2.00 5.00 22.69
C CYS A 317 3.16 4.07 22.29
N ILE A 318 4.26 4.63 21.76
CA ILE A 318 5.42 3.87 21.27
C ILE A 318 6.66 4.35 22.02
N GLY A 319 7.45 3.40 22.54
CA GLY A 319 8.71 3.67 23.22
C GLY A 319 9.82 4.10 22.25
N TYR A 320 10.05 3.30 21.20
CA TYR A 320 11.12 3.50 20.22
C TYR A 320 10.63 3.32 18.78
N TYR A 321 11.12 4.17 17.89
CA TYR A 321 10.99 4.00 16.45
C TYR A 321 12.34 3.53 15.89
N LEU A 322 12.37 2.34 15.33
CA LEU A 322 13.57 1.69 14.81
C LEU A 322 13.51 1.62 13.28
N TYR A 323 14.28 2.47 12.63
CA TYR A 323 14.35 2.52 11.16
C TYR A 323 15.57 1.73 10.66
N VAL A 324 15.34 0.82 9.72
CA VAL A 324 16.40 -0.03 9.14
C VAL A 324 16.69 0.37 7.70
N ALA A 325 17.94 0.66 7.38
CA ALA A 325 18.38 1.09 6.07
C ALA A 325 18.09 0.08 4.94
N ASN A 326 17.85 0.65 3.76
CA ASN A 326 17.67 -0.10 2.53
C ASN A 326 19.02 -0.52 1.93
N ILE A 327 18.97 -1.53 1.06
CA ILE A 327 20.10 -1.90 0.19
C ILE A 327 19.96 -1.09 -1.10
N THR A 328 21.04 -0.46 -1.56
CA THR A 328 21.08 0.26 -2.84
C THR A 328 22.08 -0.38 -3.80
N LEU A 329 21.68 -0.66 -5.03
CA LEU A 329 22.52 -1.35 -6.03
C LEU A 329 23.39 -0.44 -6.89
N SER A 330 23.27 0.89 -6.75
CA SER A 330 24.06 1.86 -7.53
C SER A 330 24.73 2.90 -6.65
N GLU A 331 25.85 3.42 -7.14
CA GLU A 331 26.49 4.64 -6.60
C GLU A 331 25.63 5.89 -6.85
N ASP A 332 24.72 5.83 -7.83
CA ASP A 332 23.82 6.94 -8.19
C ASP A 332 22.51 6.94 -7.37
N LYS A 333 22.35 7.95 -6.52
CA LYS A 333 21.16 8.16 -5.66
C LYS A 333 19.90 8.65 -6.40
N THR A 334 19.91 8.73 -7.74
CA THR A 334 18.95 9.51 -8.53
C THR A 334 17.98 8.70 -9.39
N SER A 335 18.10 7.37 -9.49
CA SER A 335 17.14 6.55 -10.25
C SER A 335 16.50 5.46 -9.37
N SER A 336 15.26 5.71 -8.96
CA SER A 336 14.51 4.89 -7.97
C SER A 336 13.93 3.60 -8.53
N SER A 337 13.88 3.40 -9.86
CA SER A 337 13.20 2.25 -10.49
C SER A 337 14.10 1.25 -11.21
N LYS A 338 15.41 1.54 -11.39
CA LYS A 338 16.34 0.66 -12.13
C LYS A 338 17.25 -0.21 -11.24
N ASN A 339 17.07 -0.18 -9.92
CA ASN A 339 17.99 -0.76 -8.93
C ASN A 339 17.33 -1.80 -8.02
N ILE A 340 16.45 -2.65 -8.57
CA ILE A 340 15.80 -3.73 -7.80
C ILE A 340 16.30 -5.05 -8.39
N MET A 341 17.19 -5.74 -7.67
CA MET A 341 17.49 -7.15 -7.95
C MET A 341 16.38 -8.01 -7.38
N ASN A 342 15.97 -9.03 -8.11
CA ASN A 342 15.04 -10.00 -7.58
C ASN A 342 15.78 -10.85 -6.53
N LEU A 343 15.17 -11.04 -5.35
CA LEU A 343 15.77 -11.88 -4.32
C LEU A 343 15.98 -13.32 -4.81
N SER A 344 15.16 -13.81 -5.75
CA SER A 344 15.40 -15.11 -6.39
C SER A 344 16.75 -15.18 -7.11
N GLU A 345 17.14 -14.13 -7.83
CA GLU A 345 18.41 -14.05 -8.55
C GLU A 345 19.58 -14.02 -7.56
N VAL A 346 19.45 -13.23 -6.48
CA VAL A 346 20.46 -13.16 -5.42
C VAL A 346 20.66 -14.51 -4.73
N LEU A 347 19.57 -15.23 -4.45
CA LEU A 347 19.60 -16.56 -3.82
C LEU A 347 20.17 -17.65 -4.75
N LEU A 348 20.22 -17.42 -6.07
CA LEU A 348 20.88 -18.31 -7.02
C LEU A 348 22.39 -18.09 -7.09
N GLU A 349 22.85 -16.87 -6.81
CA GLU A 349 24.27 -16.49 -6.90
C GLU A 349 25.03 -16.63 -5.58
N TYR A 350 24.36 -16.46 -4.44
CA TYR A 350 25.00 -16.37 -3.12
C TYR A 350 24.39 -17.36 -2.12
N ASN A 351 25.21 -17.87 -1.19
CA ASN A 351 24.70 -18.70 -0.10
C ASN A 351 23.85 -17.86 0.87
N ASN A 352 22.86 -18.49 1.51
CA ASN A 352 21.96 -17.80 2.42
C ASN A 352 22.68 -17.22 3.65
N ASP A 353 23.65 -17.94 4.21
CA ASP A 353 24.43 -17.50 5.38
C ASP A 353 25.36 -16.34 5.02
N ASP A 354 25.92 -16.37 3.82
CA ASP A 354 26.74 -15.31 3.23
C ASP A 354 25.92 -14.00 3.13
N ILE A 355 24.68 -14.09 2.66
CA ILE A 355 23.74 -12.96 2.62
C ILE A 355 23.46 -12.45 4.04
N ARG A 356 23.17 -13.32 5.01
CA ARG A 356 22.92 -12.91 6.40
C ARG A 356 24.14 -12.24 7.03
N PHE A 357 25.34 -12.76 6.76
CA PHE A 357 26.58 -12.21 7.28
C PHE A 357 26.85 -10.80 6.75
N LEU A 358 26.45 -10.50 5.51
CA LEU A 358 26.47 -9.14 4.98
C LEU A 358 25.71 -8.15 5.87
N PHE A 359 24.50 -8.51 6.31
CA PHE A 359 23.71 -7.66 7.20
C PHE A 359 24.30 -7.51 8.60
N LEU A 360 25.09 -8.47 9.08
CA LEU A 360 25.80 -8.39 10.37
C LEU A 360 27.05 -7.50 10.31
N LEU A 361 27.67 -7.39 9.14
CA LEU A 361 28.89 -6.61 8.94
C LEU A 361 28.64 -5.10 8.79
N ASN A 362 27.39 -4.70 8.54
CA ASN A 362 26.99 -3.32 8.36
C ASN A 362 26.07 -2.91 9.52
N ASN A 363 26.11 -1.63 9.90
CA ASN A 363 25.15 -1.14 10.88
C ASN A 363 23.74 -1.17 10.27
N TYR A 364 22.71 -1.41 11.09
CA TYR A 364 21.35 -1.62 10.57
C TYR A 364 20.73 -0.35 9.96
N ASP A 365 21.24 0.84 10.33
CA ASP A 365 20.84 2.16 9.85
C ASP A 365 21.73 2.69 8.72
N GLU A 366 22.74 1.92 8.30
CA GLU A 366 23.61 2.24 7.18
C GLU A 366 23.14 1.57 5.89
N THR A 367 23.04 2.36 4.82
CA THR A 367 22.70 1.84 3.49
C THR A 367 23.81 0.92 2.98
N ILE A 368 23.47 -0.34 2.74
CA ILE A 368 24.39 -1.33 2.16
C ILE A 368 24.46 -1.09 0.63
N GLN A 369 25.66 -0.87 0.10
CA GLN A 369 25.88 -0.72 -1.33
C GLN A 369 26.11 -2.10 -2.00
N GLY A 370 25.20 -2.49 -2.88
CA GLY A 370 25.28 -3.72 -3.67
C GLY A 370 25.81 -3.48 -5.07
N GLY A 371 27.13 -3.24 -5.21
CA GLY A 371 27.79 -3.26 -6.52
C GLY A 371 28.14 -4.69 -6.96
N ALA A 372 28.22 -4.92 -8.28
CA ALA A 372 28.61 -6.22 -8.87
C ALA A 372 29.87 -6.78 -8.18
N LYS A 373 29.70 -7.89 -7.45
CA LYS A 373 30.59 -8.43 -6.40
C LYS A 373 30.54 -7.65 -5.09
N VAL A 374 29.47 -7.89 -4.32
CA VAL A 374 29.56 -7.84 -2.87
C VAL A 374 30.59 -8.88 -2.46
N THR A 375 31.83 -8.44 -2.30
CA THR A 375 32.91 -9.31 -1.84
C THR A 375 32.71 -9.44 -0.34
N LEU A 376 32.06 -10.51 0.10
CA LEU A 376 32.01 -10.82 1.52
C LEU A 376 33.45 -10.87 2.01
N PRO A 377 33.82 -10.02 2.98
CA PRO A 377 35.19 -10.02 3.45
C PRO A 377 35.45 -11.40 4.03
N LYS A 378 36.38 -12.15 3.43
CA LYS A 378 37.00 -13.33 4.05
C LYS A 378 37.85 -12.86 5.24
N LYS A 379 37.21 -12.30 6.25
CA LYS A 379 37.87 -11.90 7.49
C LYS A 379 38.09 -13.18 8.30
N LYS A 380 39.36 -13.49 8.56
CA LYS A 380 39.77 -14.56 9.43
C LYS A 380 39.30 -14.22 10.85
N LEU A 381 38.32 -14.95 11.36
CA LEU A 381 37.82 -14.77 12.72
C LEU A 381 38.78 -15.49 13.68
N ASN A 382 39.68 -14.73 14.32
CA ASN A 382 40.55 -15.26 15.35
C ASN A 382 39.82 -15.17 16.70
N ILE A 383 39.30 -16.30 17.19
CA ILE A 383 38.66 -16.40 18.49
C ILE A 383 39.71 -16.89 19.50
N SER A 384 40.00 -16.10 20.53
CA SER A 384 40.74 -16.55 21.70
C SER A 384 39.72 -16.76 22.83
N ILE A 385 39.65 -17.98 23.34
CA ILE A 385 38.83 -18.31 24.52
C ILE A 385 39.81 -18.38 25.69
N THR A 386 39.67 -17.45 26.64
CA THR A 386 40.31 -17.55 27.95
C THR A 386 39.31 -18.20 28.91
N GLY A 387 39.71 -19.34 29.48
CA GLY A 387 38.90 -20.13 30.42
C GLY A 387 38.89 -19.57 31.83
#